data_AF-A0A9W9EJV5-F1
#
_entry.id   AF-A0A9W9EJV5-F1
#
_cell.length_a   1.000
_cell.length_b   1.000
_cell.length_c   1.000
_cell.angle_alpha   90.00
_cell.angle_beta   90.00
_cell.angle_gamma   90.00
#
_symmetry.space_group_name_H-M   'P 1'
#
loop_
_entity.id
_entity.type
_entity.pdbx_description
1 polymer ?
#
loop_
_entity_poly.entity_id
_entity_poly.type
_entity_poly.pdbx_seq_one_letter_code
_entity_poly.pdbx_strand_id
1 'polypeptide(L)'
;MSRFQKNQHSGEWANGHQHPGVNNALDIAAALYWDINCVSVSRKIVNSPHSNEDRESYARMRKSTDIFISQVMADCFTALRTNNLSRCVSFINEFGWKLLAICAHSEAFHAAAEKLDEASWLYFKNLIGQNGRSLEVFANSRDLEWRGPLLAYASCNLLPGLKEALTPDINLAQEHPHHLVQLPGGYLKRPTHRGLAQCRHISMDGDMVELVEHPEKNVTPASQCI
;
A
#
# COMPACT_ATOMS: atom_id res chain seq x y z
N MET A 1 -25.53 40.63 -22.17
CA MET A 1 -24.07 40.42 -22.26
C MET A 1 -23.67 39.31 -21.30
N SER A 2 -23.09 38.23 -21.86
CA SER A 2 -22.22 37.18 -21.26
C SER A 2 -22.76 36.32 -20.10
N ARG A 3 -23.33 35.11 -20.34
CA ARG A 3 -22.72 33.78 -20.63
C ARG A 3 -22.07 33.10 -19.41
N PHE A 4 -22.89 32.41 -18.61
CA PHE A 4 -22.50 31.21 -17.88
C PHE A 4 -22.66 30.01 -18.81
N GLN A 5 -21.54 29.43 -19.27
CA GLN A 5 -21.54 28.10 -19.88
C GLN A 5 -21.54 27.05 -18.75
N LYS A 6 -22.70 26.42 -18.54
CA LYS A 6 -22.77 25.09 -17.95
C LYS A 6 -22.18 24.12 -18.97
N ASN A 7 -21.01 23.55 -18.69
CA ASN A 7 -20.58 22.34 -19.40
C ASN A 7 -21.42 21.16 -18.89
N GLN A 8 -22.45 20.85 -19.67
CA GLN A 8 -23.06 19.54 -19.72
C GLN A 8 -22.04 18.55 -20.30
N HIS A 9 -21.53 17.65 -19.46
CA HIS A 9 -21.07 16.33 -19.90
C HIS A 9 -21.60 15.29 -18.91
N SER A 10 -22.93 15.24 -18.80
CA SER A 10 -23.67 14.05 -18.39
C SER A 10 -24.03 13.31 -19.68
N GLY A 11 -23.15 12.44 -20.14
CA GLY A 11 -23.35 11.57 -21.31
C GLY A 11 -23.34 10.12 -20.86
N GLU A 12 -24.53 9.61 -20.56
CA GLU A 12 -25.00 8.24 -20.83
C GLU A 12 -23.94 7.16 -21.11
N TRP A 13 -23.60 6.35 -20.10
CA TRP A 13 -23.08 4.99 -20.29
C TRP A 13 -24.18 3.95 -20.07
N ALA A 14 -25.38 4.23 -20.57
CA ALA A 14 -26.50 3.30 -20.57
C ALA A 14 -26.70 2.80 -22.01
N ASN A 15 -25.82 1.91 -22.47
CA ASN A 15 -26.08 0.96 -23.57
C ASN A 15 -24.92 -0.05 -23.71
N GLY A 16 -25.06 -1.19 -23.05
CA GLY A 16 -24.98 -2.52 -23.66
C GLY A 16 -23.70 -3.06 -24.32
N HIS A 17 -22.64 -2.30 -24.56
CA HIS A 17 -21.38 -2.83 -25.11
C HIS A 17 -20.19 -2.40 -24.24
N GLN A 18 -19.88 -3.23 -23.23
CA GLN A 18 -18.66 -3.09 -22.43
C GLN A 18 -17.44 -3.26 -23.34
N HIS A 19 -16.53 -2.29 -23.34
CA HIS A 19 -15.26 -2.41 -24.06
C HIS A 19 -14.47 -3.58 -23.45
N PRO A 20 -13.92 -4.52 -24.26
CA PRO A 20 -13.24 -5.71 -23.73
C PRO A 20 -12.09 -5.37 -22.78
N GLY A 21 -11.44 -4.21 -22.95
CA GLY A 21 -10.42 -3.71 -22.02
C GLY A 21 -10.92 -3.35 -20.61
N VAL A 22 -12.20 -3.00 -20.43
CA VAL A 22 -12.78 -2.65 -19.12
C VAL A 22 -12.96 -3.90 -18.25
N ASN A 23 -13.44 -4.99 -18.84
CA ASN A 23 -13.59 -6.27 -18.13
C ASN A 23 -12.21 -6.82 -17.74
N ASN A 24 -11.24 -6.76 -18.66
CA ASN A 24 -9.87 -7.20 -18.39
C ASN A 24 -9.23 -6.45 -17.20
N ALA A 25 -9.39 -5.14 -17.10
CA ALA A 25 -8.80 -4.36 -16.01
C ALA A 25 -9.46 -4.61 -14.64
N LEU A 26 -10.79 -4.80 -14.62
CA LEU A 26 -11.49 -5.18 -13.40
C LEU A 26 -11.12 -6.59 -12.94
N ASP A 27 -10.97 -7.52 -13.89
CA ASP A 27 -10.52 -8.89 -13.61
C ASP A 27 -9.09 -8.90 -13.05
N ILE A 28 -8.18 -8.08 -13.60
CA ILE A 28 -6.83 -7.90 -13.08
C ILE A 28 -6.87 -7.31 -11.67
N ALA A 29 -7.72 -6.31 -11.42
CA ALA A 29 -7.88 -5.74 -10.09
C ALA A 29 -8.43 -6.74 -9.08
N ALA A 30 -9.40 -7.58 -9.46
CA ALA A 30 -9.89 -8.65 -8.61
C ALA A 30 -8.81 -9.70 -8.33
N ALA A 31 -8.03 -10.07 -9.36
CA ALA A 31 -6.91 -10.99 -9.24
C ALA A 31 -5.82 -10.47 -8.29
N LEU A 32 -5.54 -9.16 -8.28
CA LEU A 32 -4.63 -8.55 -7.30
C LEU A 32 -5.04 -8.86 -5.85
N TYR A 33 -6.31 -8.63 -5.50
CA TYR A 33 -6.81 -8.91 -4.16
C TYR A 33 -6.74 -10.41 -3.82
N TRP A 34 -7.04 -11.26 -4.80
CA TRP A 34 -6.94 -12.71 -4.64
C TRP A 34 -5.49 -13.15 -4.38
N ASP A 35 -4.55 -12.73 -5.22
CA ASP A 35 -3.14 -13.12 -5.13
C ASP A 35 -2.50 -12.62 -3.82
N ILE A 36 -2.79 -11.37 -3.42
CA ILE A 36 -2.36 -10.83 -2.12
C ILE A 36 -2.90 -11.71 -0.98
N ASN A 37 -4.17 -12.09 -1.04
CA ASN A 37 -4.75 -12.95 -0.03
C ASN A 37 -4.11 -14.35 0.00
N CYS A 38 -3.86 -14.95 -1.17
CA CYS A 38 -3.18 -16.23 -1.29
C CYS A 38 -1.78 -16.19 -0.68
N VAL A 39 -0.95 -15.20 -1.05
CA VAL A 39 0.41 -15.05 -0.50
C VAL A 39 0.38 -14.87 1.02
N SER A 40 -0.51 -14.01 1.52
CA SER A 40 -0.66 -13.78 2.97
C SER A 40 -1.13 -15.02 3.72
N VAL A 41 -2.05 -15.81 3.17
CA VAL A 41 -2.50 -17.07 3.78
C VAL A 41 -1.39 -18.11 3.76
N SER A 42 -0.70 -18.28 2.63
CA SER A 42 0.41 -19.23 2.53
C SER A 42 1.55 -18.88 3.47
N ARG A 43 1.85 -17.58 3.67
CA ARG A 43 2.81 -17.13 4.68
C ARG A 43 2.41 -17.56 6.10
N LYS A 44 1.12 -17.45 6.45
CA LYS A 44 0.61 -17.90 7.75
C LYS A 44 0.74 -19.41 7.91
N ILE A 45 0.44 -20.19 6.86
CA ILE A 45 0.58 -21.64 6.85
C ILE A 45 2.03 -22.03 7.13
N VAL A 46 3.00 -21.51 6.38
CA VAL A 46 4.43 -21.85 6.55
C VAL A 46 5.02 -21.38 7.89
N ASN A 47 4.40 -20.40 8.55
CA ASN A 47 4.78 -19.96 9.90
C ASN A 47 4.10 -20.77 11.02
N SER A 48 3.31 -21.78 10.66
CA SER A 48 2.64 -22.74 11.56
C SER A 48 3.08 -24.16 11.21
N PRO A 49 2.57 -25.24 11.85
CA PRO A 49 2.84 -26.60 11.39
C PRO A 49 2.44 -26.74 9.90
N HIS A 50 3.41 -27.03 9.04
CA HIS A 50 3.26 -27.02 7.57
C HIS A 50 3.90 -28.24 6.93
N SER A 51 3.46 -28.56 5.71
CA SER A 51 4.10 -29.59 4.89
C SER A 51 5.25 -29.01 4.06
N ASN A 52 6.07 -29.89 3.46
CA ASN A 52 7.08 -29.44 2.51
C ASN A 52 6.45 -28.80 1.27
N GLU A 53 5.29 -29.30 0.82
CA GLU A 53 4.56 -28.73 -0.31
C GLU A 53 4.10 -27.29 -0.05
N ASP A 54 3.64 -26.98 1.17
CA ASP A 54 3.26 -25.62 1.56
C ASP A 54 4.43 -24.65 1.45
N ARG A 55 5.61 -25.09 1.94
CA ARG A 55 6.84 -24.31 1.88
C ARG A 55 7.30 -24.07 0.45
N GLU A 56 7.27 -25.10 -0.40
CA GLU A 56 7.62 -24.98 -1.82
C GLU A 56 6.65 -24.07 -2.57
N SER A 57 5.35 -24.18 -2.30
CA SER A 57 4.33 -23.32 -2.89
C SER A 57 4.58 -21.85 -2.54
N TYR A 58 4.80 -21.55 -1.25
CA TYR A 58 5.14 -20.20 -0.81
C TYR A 58 6.45 -19.68 -1.42
N ALA A 59 7.48 -20.53 -1.49
CA ALA A 59 8.75 -20.18 -2.11
C ALA A 59 8.60 -19.83 -3.61
N ARG A 60 7.73 -20.54 -4.34
CA ARG A 60 7.43 -20.22 -5.75
C ARG A 60 6.77 -18.85 -5.89
N MET A 61 5.77 -18.54 -5.07
CA MET A 61 5.11 -17.23 -5.08
C MET A 61 6.10 -16.10 -4.80
N ARG A 62 6.94 -16.25 -3.76
CA ARG A 62 7.97 -15.26 -3.43
C ARG A 62 8.98 -15.10 -4.58
N LYS A 63 9.44 -16.22 -5.16
CA LYS A 63 10.41 -16.20 -6.25
C LYS A 63 9.87 -15.46 -7.48
N SER A 64 8.59 -15.61 -7.81
CA SER A 64 7.97 -14.85 -8.90
C SER A 64 8.06 -13.35 -8.66
N THR A 65 7.65 -12.89 -7.47
CA THR A 65 7.76 -11.48 -7.07
C THR A 65 9.21 -10.97 -7.12
N ASP A 66 10.18 -11.75 -6.60
CA ASP A 66 11.59 -11.35 -6.59
C ASP A 66 12.16 -11.22 -8.02
N ILE A 67 11.77 -12.12 -8.94
CA ILE A 67 12.15 -12.05 -10.37
C ILE A 67 11.56 -10.79 -11.01
N PHE A 68 10.28 -10.53 -10.80
CA PHE A 68 9.62 -9.36 -11.38
C PHE A 68 10.23 -8.05 -10.87
N ILE A 69 10.45 -7.93 -9.55
CA ILE A 69 11.12 -6.75 -8.98
C ILE A 69 12.53 -6.58 -9.53
N SER A 70 13.28 -7.67 -9.72
CA SER A 70 14.61 -7.61 -10.33
C SER A 70 14.57 -7.06 -11.75
N GLN A 71 13.57 -7.45 -12.55
CA GLN A 71 13.35 -6.90 -13.89
C GLN A 71 13.01 -5.41 -13.85
N VAL A 72 12.09 -5.00 -12.95
CA VAL A 72 11.74 -3.58 -12.78
C VAL A 72 12.94 -2.75 -12.35
N MET A 73 13.82 -3.28 -11.50
CA MET A 73 15.06 -2.58 -11.12
C MET A 73 15.98 -2.38 -12.33
N ALA A 74 16.15 -3.40 -13.18
CA ALA A 74 16.91 -3.28 -14.43
C ALA A 74 16.31 -2.22 -15.38
N ASP A 75 14.98 -2.17 -15.49
CA ASP A 75 14.26 -1.13 -16.23
C ASP A 75 14.53 0.26 -15.66
N CYS A 76 14.50 0.42 -14.33
CA CYS A 76 14.79 1.70 -13.68
C CYS A 76 16.21 2.20 -14.01
N PHE A 77 17.22 1.33 -13.93
CA PHE A 77 18.59 1.70 -14.30
C PHE A 77 18.72 2.03 -15.79
N THR A 78 17.95 1.37 -16.65
CA THR A 78 17.91 1.67 -18.09
C THR A 78 17.25 3.02 -18.35
N ALA A 79 16.15 3.32 -17.65
CA ALA A 79 15.45 4.59 -17.72
C ALA A 79 16.35 5.78 -17.31
N LEU A 80 17.16 5.62 -16.25
CA LEU A 80 18.13 6.63 -15.82
C LEU A 80 19.15 7.00 -16.92
N ARG A 81 19.45 6.07 -17.83
CA ARG A 81 20.43 6.28 -18.92
C ARG A 81 19.80 6.77 -20.21
N THR A 82 18.57 6.37 -20.49
CA THR A 82 17.95 6.51 -21.81
C THR A 82 16.75 7.47 -21.83
N ASN A 83 16.24 7.87 -20.67
CA ASN A 83 14.95 8.56 -20.50
C ASN A 83 13.74 7.82 -21.11
N ASN A 84 13.88 6.55 -21.49
CA ASN A 84 12.75 5.73 -21.90
C ASN A 84 12.14 5.05 -20.67
N LEU A 85 10.90 5.42 -20.35
CA LEU A 85 10.20 4.90 -19.18
C LEU A 85 9.42 3.64 -19.57
N SER A 86 9.78 2.50 -18.99
CA SER A 86 8.92 1.32 -19.05
C SER A 86 7.62 1.58 -18.29
N ARG A 87 6.59 0.75 -18.53
CA ARG A 87 5.29 0.86 -17.83
C ARG A 87 5.44 0.81 -16.32
N CYS A 88 6.31 -0.06 -15.80
CA CYS A 88 6.58 -0.17 -14.38
C CYS A 88 7.30 1.07 -13.83
N VAL A 89 8.24 1.65 -14.58
CA VAL A 89 8.89 2.91 -14.18
C VAL A 89 7.87 4.06 -14.13
N SER A 90 6.99 4.16 -15.14
CA SER A 90 5.88 5.13 -15.11
C SER A 90 4.94 4.88 -13.94
N PHE A 91 4.64 3.63 -13.62
CA PHE A 91 3.78 3.25 -12.50
C PHE A 91 4.40 3.65 -11.16
N ILE A 92 5.71 3.45 -10.96
CA ILE A 92 6.44 3.89 -9.75
C ILE A 92 6.40 5.41 -9.62
N ASN A 93 6.60 6.14 -10.71
CA ASN A 93 6.56 7.60 -10.67
C ASN A 93 5.18 8.14 -10.28
N GLU A 94 4.10 7.41 -10.62
CA GLU A 94 2.72 7.82 -10.35
C GLU A 94 2.22 7.37 -8.98
N PHE A 95 2.54 6.14 -8.56
CA PHE A 95 1.96 5.51 -7.36
C PHE A 95 2.98 5.13 -6.28
N GLY A 96 4.28 5.20 -6.58
CA GLY A 96 5.36 4.89 -5.66
C GLY A 96 5.70 3.40 -5.53
N TRP A 97 6.85 3.14 -4.90
CA TRP A 97 7.43 1.81 -4.71
C TRP A 97 6.56 0.86 -3.90
N LYS A 98 5.84 1.38 -2.89
CA LYS A 98 4.95 0.57 -2.04
C LYS A 98 3.86 -0.10 -2.85
N LEU A 99 3.15 0.66 -3.69
CA LEU A 99 2.05 0.11 -4.47
C LEU A 99 2.56 -0.83 -5.55
N LEU A 100 3.70 -0.52 -6.19
CA LEU A 100 4.37 -1.45 -7.11
C LEU A 100 4.66 -2.79 -6.42
N ALA A 101 5.30 -2.76 -5.25
CA ALA A 101 5.71 -3.98 -4.56
C ALA A 101 4.52 -4.81 -4.05
N ILE A 102 3.42 -4.16 -3.66
CA ILE A 102 2.16 -4.85 -3.36
C ILE A 102 1.62 -5.54 -4.63
N CYS A 103 1.57 -4.82 -5.76
CA CYS A 103 1.08 -5.37 -7.02
C CYS A 103 1.98 -6.48 -7.60
N ALA A 104 3.29 -6.44 -7.34
CA ALA A 104 4.26 -7.46 -7.75
C ALA A 104 4.05 -8.83 -7.10
N HIS A 105 3.11 -8.96 -6.17
CA HIS A 105 2.65 -10.27 -5.68
C HIS A 105 1.60 -10.92 -6.59
N SER A 106 1.14 -10.23 -7.64
CA SER A 106 0.13 -10.74 -8.56
C SER A 106 0.68 -11.03 -9.94
N GLU A 107 0.48 -12.27 -10.40
CA GLU A 107 0.81 -12.67 -11.77
C GLU A 107 -0.05 -11.94 -12.80
N ALA A 108 -1.28 -11.59 -12.45
CA ALA A 108 -2.15 -10.79 -13.31
C ALA A 108 -1.56 -9.38 -13.54
N PHE A 109 -0.95 -8.78 -12.51
CA PHE A 109 -0.24 -7.52 -12.67
C PHE A 109 1.02 -7.65 -13.54
N HIS A 110 1.80 -8.72 -13.38
CA HIS A 110 2.95 -8.99 -14.24
C HIS A 110 2.52 -9.06 -15.71
N ALA A 111 1.52 -9.89 -15.99
CA ALA A 111 0.96 -10.05 -17.33
C ALA A 111 0.38 -8.73 -17.85
N ALA A 112 -0.25 -7.93 -16.99
CA ALA A 112 -0.81 -6.65 -17.38
C ALA A 112 0.26 -5.63 -17.79
N ALA A 113 1.34 -5.54 -17.01
CA ALA A 113 2.47 -4.66 -17.30
C ALA A 113 3.09 -4.99 -18.66
N GLU A 114 3.19 -6.27 -19.01
CA GLU A 114 3.80 -6.70 -20.28
C GLU A 114 2.85 -6.65 -21.49
N LYS A 115 1.59 -7.10 -21.32
CA LYS A 115 0.75 -7.55 -22.45
C LYS A 115 -0.49 -6.71 -22.70
N LEU A 116 -0.94 -5.88 -21.76
CA LEU A 116 -2.09 -5.02 -22.03
C LEU A 116 -1.77 -4.05 -23.17
N ASP A 117 -2.76 -3.67 -23.96
CA ASP A 117 -2.64 -2.50 -24.83
C ASP A 117 -2.61 -1.21 -24.01
N GLU A 118 -2.18 -0.10 -24.61
CA GLU A 118 -2.01 1.18 -23.90
C GLU A 118 -3.32 1.73 -23.31
N ALA A 119 -4.47 1.53 -23.99
CA ALA A 119 -5.74 2.03 -23.49
C ALA A 119 -6.20 1.22 -22.26
N SER A 120 -6.06 -0.11 -22.31
CA SER A 120 -6.36 -0.98 -21.18
C SER A 120 -5.40 -0.76 -20.00
N TRP A 121 -4.10 -0.56 -20.27
CA TRP A 121 -3.11 -0.23 -19.24
C TRP A 121 -3.44 1.10 -18.55
N LEU A 122 -3.77 2.14 -19.32
CA LEU A 122 -4.16 3.44 -18.76
C LEU A 122 -5.43 3.34 -17.91
N TYR A 123 -6.44 2.59 -18.38
CA TYR A 123 -7.65 2.36 -17.61
C TYR A 123 -7.37 1.59 -16.31
N PHE A 124 -6.54 0.55 -16.37
CA PHE A 124 -6.08 -0.18 -15.19
C PHE A 124 -5.33 0.74 -14.21
N LYS A 125 -4.41 1.59 -14.67
CA LYS A 125 -3.75 2.59 -13.82
C LYS A 125 -4.73 3.54 -13.16
N ASN A 126 -5.74 4.03 -13.88
CA ASN A 126 -6.79 4.87 -13.30
C ASN A 126 -7.56 4.15 -12.20
N LEU A 127 -7.91 2.88 -12.42
CA LEU A 127 -8.58 2.04 -11.42
C LEU A 127 -7.70 1.86 -10.17
N ILE A 128 -6.41 1.62 -10.35
CA ILE A 128 -5.44 1.54 -9.25
C ILE A 128 -5.30 2.90 -8.55
N GLY A 129 -5.26 4.02 -9.26
CA GLY A 129 -5.22 5.35 -8.65
C GLY A 129 -6.43 5.64 -7.76
N GLN A 130 -7.62 5.21 -8.18
CA GLN A 130 -8.85 5.35 -7.39
C GLN A 130 -8.89 4.41 -6.18
N ASN A 131 -8.26 3.24 -6.26
CA ASN A 131 -8.36 2.17 -5.25
C ASN A 131 -7.05 1.88 -4.50
N GLY A 132 -5.98 2.62 -4.76
CA GLY A 132 -4.63 2.32 -4.27
C GLY A 132 -4.58 2.27 -2.74
N ARG A 133 -5.33 3.17 -2.09
CA ARG A 133 -5.44 3.15 -0.63
C ARG A 133 -6.15 1.91 -0.10
N SER A 134 -7.21 1.45 -0.77
CA SER A 134 -7.90 0.22 -0.42
C SER A 134 -6.94 -0.97 -0.54
N LEU A 135 -6.15 -1.02 -1.62
CA LEU A 135 -5.17 -2.07 -1.83
C LEU A 135 -4.08 -2.08 -0.75
N GLU A 136 -3.56 -0.91 -0.39
CA GLU A 136 -2.61 -0.79 0.72
C GLU A 136 -3.18 -1.27 2.06
N VAL A 137 -4.40 -0.84 2.41
CA VAL A 137 -5.04 -1.27 3.66
C VAL A 137 -5.28 -2.78 3.64
N PHE A 138 -5.75 -3.31 2.51
CA PHE A 138 -5.99 -4.74 2.33
C PHE A 138 -4.71 -5.57 2.50
N ALA A 139 -3.61 -5.16 1.86
CA ALA A 139 -2.30 -5.81 1.97
C ALA A 139 -1.75 -5.74 3.40
N ASN A 140 -1.75 -4.55 4.02
CA ASN A 140 -1.20 -4.35 5.37
C ASN A 140 -2.04 -5.06 6.44
N SER A 141 -3.37 -5.08 6.34
CA SER A 141 -4.25 -5.81 7.28
C SER A 141 -4.04 -7.33 7.26
N ARG A 142 -3.40 -7.85 6.20
CA ARG A 142 -3.08 -9.27 6.03
C ARG A 142 -1.62 -9.59 6.27
N ASP A 143 -0.84 -8.64 6.78
CA ASP A 143 0.60 -8.78 7.02
C ASP A 143 1.36 -9.23 5.76
N LEU A 144 1.01 -8.67 4.60
CA LEU A 144 1.77 -8.90 3.36
C LEU A 144 3.17 -8.29 3.51
N GLU A 145 4.21 -9.11 3.33
CA GLU A 145 5.61 -8.68 3.40
C GLU A 145 6.10 -8.01 2.11
N TRP A 146 5.43 -6.95 1.68
CA TRP A 146 5.71 -6.29 0.39
C TRP A 146 7.10 -5.63 0.33
N ARG A 147 7.72 -5.31 1.48
CA ARG A 147 9.06 -4.70 1.53
C ARG A 147 10.17 -5.70 1.19
N GLY A 148 9.97 -6.98 1.51
CA GLY A 148 11.00 -8.02 1.39
C GLY A 148 11.74 -8.01 0.05
N PRO A 149 11.03 -8.03 -1.09
CA PRO A 149 11.63 -7.98 -2.43
C PRO A 149 12.46 -6.71 -2.71
N LEU A 150 12.10 -5.57 -2.09
CA LEU A 150 12.80 -4.30 -2.29
C LEU A 150 14.06 -4.15 -1.41
N LEU A 151 14.14 -4.88 -0.29
CA LEU A 151 15.24 -4.73 0.68
C LEU A 151 16.62 -5.07 0.09
N ALA A 152 16.68 -5.94 -0.92
CA ALA A 152 17.91 -6.24 -1.64
C ALA A 152 18.55 -5.00 -2.30
N TYR A 153 17.76 -3.94 -2.50
CA TYR A 153 18.14 -2.69 -3.16
C TYR A 153 18.18 -1.50 -2.20
N ALA A 154 18.09 -1.72 -0.88
CA ALA A 154 18.01 -0.66 0.13
C ALA A 154 19.23 0.28 0.15
N SER A 155 20.40 -0.20 -0.29
CA SER A 155 21.62 0.61 -0.41
C SER A 155 21.70 1.44 -1.70
N CYS A 156 20.74 1.27 -2.62
CA CYS A 156 20.73 1.98 -3.88
C CYS A 156 20.17 3.40 -3.71
N ASN A 157 21.05 4.40 -3.69
CA ASN A 157 20.67 5.81 -3.59
C ASN A 157 20.32 6.45 -4.94
N LEU A 158 20.40 5.70 -6.05
CA LEU A 158 20.14 6.23 -7.39
C LEU A 158 18.64 6.27 -7.74
N LEU A 159 17.80 5.56 -6.98
CA LEU A 159 16.38 5.40 -7.26
C LEU A 159 15.55 6.29 -6.33
N PRO A 160 14.95 7.39 -6.84
CA PRO A 160 14.17 8.31 -6.02
C PRO A 160 12.99 7.60 -5.34
N GLY A 161 12.72 7.93 -4.08
CA GLY A 161 11.57 7.42 -3.34
C GLY A 161 11.73 6.00 -2.77
N LEU A 162 12.76 5.24 -3.18
CA LEU A 162 12.94 3.85 -2.74
C LEU A 162 13.25 3.78 -1.24
N LYS A 163 14.18 4.62 -0.78
CA LYS A 163 14.59 4.67 0.62
C LYS A 163 13.43 5.10 1.52
N GLU A 164 12.66 6.08 1.08
CA GLU A 164 11.46 6.57 1.78
C GLU A 164 10.44 5.44 1.91
N ALA A 165 10.17 4.70 0.83
CA ALA A 165 9.24 3.58 0.83
C ALA A 165 9.67 2.43 1.76
N LEU A 166 10.97 2.20 1.91
CA LEU A 166 11.51 1.18 2.81
C LEU A 166 11.44 1.56 4.29
N THR A 167 11.09 2.81 4.62
CA THR A 167 10.88 3.23 6.01
C THR A 167 9.77 2.38 6.65
N PRO A 168 9.97 1.88 7.89
CA PRO A 168 8.94 1.14 8.61
C PRO A 168 7.64 1.95 8.73
N ASP A 169 6.50 1.27 8.56
CA ASP A 169 5.16 1.84 8.67
C ASP A 169 4.39 1.09 9.78
N ILE A 170 3.26 1.63 10.19
CA ILE A 170 2.37 1.01 11.19
C ILE A 170 1.93 -0.36 10.67
N ASN A 171 2.17 -1.41 11.45
CA ASN A 171 1.70 -2.75 11.10
C ASN A 171 0.20 -2.90 11.42
N LEU A 172 -0.65 -2.62 10.43
CA LEU A 172 -2.11 -2.71 10.57
C LEU A 172 -2.61 -4.11 10.97
N ALA A 173 -1.87 -5.19 10.68
CA ALA A 173 -2.27 -6.54 11.08
C ALA A 173 -2.20 -6.76 12.60
N GLN A 174 -1.47 -5.91 13.32
CA GLN A 174 -1.32 -5.95 14.78
C GLN A 174 -2.16 -4.86 15.48
N GLU A 175 -2.92 -4.07 14.72
CA GLU A 175 -3.73 -2.97 15.26
C GLU A 175 -5.19 -3.40 15.42
N HIS A 176 -5.84 -2.95 16.50
CA HIS A 176 -7.29 -3.00 16.56
C HIS A 176 -7.87 -1.83 15.76
N PRO A 177 -9.02 -2.00 15.06
CA PRO A 177 -9.60 -0.93 14.23
C PRO A 177 -9.81 0.40 14.96
N HIS A 178 -10.09 0.37 16.27
CA HIS A 178 -10.31 1.56 17.10
C HIS A 178 -9.01 2.23 17.60
N HIS A 179 -7.83 1.66 17.33
CA HIS A 179 -6.54 2.27 17.65
C HIS A 179 -6.09 3.31 16.63
N LEU A 180 -6.76 3.41 15.49
CA LEU A 180 -6.34 4.23 14.37
C LEU A 180 -7.44 5.22 13.99
N VAL A 181 -7.03 6.46 13.77
CA VAL A 181 -7.89 7.50 13.19
C VAL A 181 -7.35 7.89 11.83
N GLN A 182 -8.26 8.13 10.88
CA GLN A 182 -7.91 8.69 9.58
C GLN A 182 -7.90 10.22 9.66
N LEU A 183 -6.79 10.82 9.25
CA LEU A 183 -6.65 12.28 9.18
C LEU A 183 -7.20 12.81 7.83
N PRO A 184 -7.50 14.12 7.73
CA PRO A 184 -7.99 14.75 6.49
C PRO A 184 -7.11 14.62 5.23
N GLY A 185 -5.92 14.02 5.32
CA GLY A 185 -5.06 13.67 4.18
C GLY A 185 -5.00 12.17 3.86
N GLY A 186 -5.87 11.35 4.46
CA GLY A 186 -5.91 9.89 4.24
C GLY A 186 -4.90 9.07 5.06
N TYR A 187 -3.97 9.73 5.76
CA TYR A 187 -3.02 9.11 6.67
C TYR A 187 -3.72 8.50 7.88
N LEU A 188 -3.24 7.32 8.30
CA LEU A 188 -3.65 6.70 9.56
C LEU A 188 -2.68 7.11 10.66
N LYS A 189 -3.21 7.47 11.82
CA LYS A 189 -2.42 7.83 12.99
C LYS A 189 -3.05 7.21 14.23
N ARG A 190 -2.22 6.84 15.22
CA ARG A 190 -2.71 6.57 16.57
C ARG A 190 -3.15 7.89 17.23
N PRO A 191 -4.38 7.99 17.76
CA PRO A 191 -4.82 9.20 18.42
C PRO A 191 -3.98 9.45 19.67
N THR A 192 -3.63 10.72 19.88
CA THR A 192 -2.81 11.17 21.00
C THR A 192 -3.55 12.24 21.77
N HIS A 193 -3.59 12.15 23.10
CA HIS A 193 -4.11 13.21 23.98
C HIS A 193 -2.96 13.75 24.84
N ARG A 194 -2.72 15.06 24.79
CA ARG A 194 -1.59 15.72 25.51
C ARG A 194 -0.22 15.07 25.28
N GLY A 195 0.04 14.63 24.04
CA GLY A 195 1.30 13.98 23.66
C GLY A 195 1.41 12.50 24.04
N LEU A 196 0.42 11.93 24.74
CA LEU A 196 0.39 10.52 25.11
C LEU A 196 -0.50 9.73 24.13
N ALA A 197 -0.05 8.55 23.71
CA ALA A 197 -0.84 7.66 22.87
C ALA A 197 -2.07 7.14 23.64
N GLN A 198 -3.25 7.24 23.04
CA GLN A 198 -4.47 6.66 23.60
C GLN A 198 -4.51 5.17 23.27
N CYS A 199 -3.75 4.36 24.02
CA CYS A 199 -3.65 2.91 23.83
C CYS A 199 -4.12 2.10 25.05
N ARG A 200 -5.08 2.61 25.84
CA ARG A 200 -5.68 1.79 26.91
C ARG A 200 -6.91 1.07 26.37
N HIS A 201 -6.77 -0.25 26.24
CA HIS A 201 -7.90 -1.17 26.28
C HIS A 201 -8.76 -0.79 27.48
N ILE A 202 -10.04 -0.45 27.26
CA ILE A 202 -11.02 -0.58 28.32
C ILE A 202 -11.24 -2.09 28.43
N SER A 203 -10.48 -2.74 29.32
CA SER A 203 -10.82 -4.10 29.75
C SER A 203 -12.24 -4.03 30.32
N MET A 204 -13.19 -4.76 29.72
CA MET A 204 -14.52 -4.95 30.31
C MET A 204 -14.50 -5.93 31.48
N ASP A 205 -13.33 -6.32 31.97
CA ASP A 205 -13.19 -6.98 33.26
C ASP A 205 -12.90 -5.94 34.35
N GLY A 206 -13.97 -5.42 34.92
CA GLY A 206 -14.17 -5.33 36.37
C GLY A 206 -13.36 -4.36 37.22
N ASP A 207 -12.18 -3.89 36.82
CA ASP A 207 -11.33 -3.10 37.72
C ASP A 207 -11.15 -1.66 37.25
N MET A 208 -11.97 -0.78 37.84
CA MET A 208 -11.70 0.64 37.96
C MET A 208 -10.41 0.84 38.76
N VAL A 209 -9.26 0.86 38.07
CA VAL A 209 -8.02 1.31 38.70
C VAL A 209 -8.07 2.84 38.78
N GLU A 210 -8.10 3.30 40.02
CA GLU A 210 -8.18 4.69 40.47
C GLU A 210 -7.42 5.69 39.58
N LEU A 211 -8.07 6.83 39.39
CA LEU A 211 -7.43 8.08 39.04
C LEU A 211 -6.26 8.28 40.01
N VAL A 212 -5.02 8.14 39.53
CA VAL A 212 -3.88 8.72 40.22
C VAL A 212 -4.00 10.23 40.06
N GLU A 213 -4.77 10.85 40.95
CA GLU A 213 -4.61 12.25 41.28
C GLU A 213 -3.20 12.41 41.84
N HIS A 214 -2.33 13.07 41.08
CA HIS A 214 -1.12 13.62 41.67
C HIS A 214 -1.31 15.11 41.94
N PRO A 215 -0.92 15.57 43.15
CA PRO A 215 -1.27 16.88 43.63
C PRO A 215 -0.55 17.95 42.83
N GLU A 216 -1.27 19.02 42.54
CA GLU A 216 -0.67 20.31 42.26
C GLU A 216 0.48 20.56 43.23
N LYS A 217 1.68 20.84 42.70
CA LYS A 217 2.67 21.67 43.39
C LYS A 217 3.69 22.24 42.41
N ASN A 218 3.54 23.56 42.24
CA ASN A 218 4.59 24.57 42.14
C ASN A 218 5.22 24.81 40.77
N VAL A 219 4.48 25.64 40.03
CA VAL A 219 5.02 26.82 39.34
C VAL A 219 5.99 27.58 40.26
N THR A 220 7.21 27.85 39.79
CA THR A 220 7.92 29.10 40.11
C THR A 220 8.77 29.53 38.90
N PRO A 221 9.00 30.84 38.69
CA PRO A 221 9.17 31.44 37.37
C PRO A 221 10.63 31.65 36.95
N ALA A 222 10.78 32.03 35.68
CA ALA A 222 11.99 32.37 34.96
C ALA A 222 12.90 33.43 35.63
N SER A 223 14.21 33.25 35.45
CA SER A 223 15.31 34.24 35.38
C SER A 223 16.62 33.42 35.26
N GLN A 224 17.62 33.71 34.43
CA GLN A 224 18.12 34.96 33.88
C GLN A 224 19.08 34.66 32.70
N CYS A 225 19.19 35.62 31.78
CA CYS A 225 20.32 35.80 30.88
C CYS A 225 21.67 35.77 31.64
N ILE A 226 22.69 35.09 31.07
CA ILE A 226 23.95 35.67 30.55
C ILE A 226 24.36 34.82 29.35
#